data_AF-A0A2N1D7M2-F1
#
_entry.id   AF-A0A2N1D7M2-F1
#
_cell.length_a   1.000
_cell.length_b   1.000
_cell.length_c   1.000
_cell.angle_alpha   90.00
_cell.angle_beta   90.00
_cell.angle_gamma   90.00
#
_symmetry.space_group_name_H-M   'P 1'
#
loop_
_entity.id
_entity.type
_entity.pdbx_description
1 polymer ?
#
loop_
_entity_poly.entity_id
_entity_poly.type
_entity_poly.pdbx_seq_one_letter_code
_entity_poly.pdbx_strand_id
1 'polypeptide(L)'
;MESKDIFEKLTSSEPKLLTGLPDSFGIYALWDHEKQIRYIGCTPKATEGFRIRAGNKHVTGSEGRSHKLSQAYCTGRMWRYCKKLDPESASNDQSSEDATLAKRLRTLFIRKYCGITFVEIPENGVPNYFNYLTSLESQVQNMAPASMRAWEGLGFKPCSEPSILVDQLIDENPDLQSAAERQQEIYNEHVRNA
;
A
#
# COMPACT_ATOMS: atom_id res chain seq x y z
N MET A 1 -17.88 -3.28 20.03
CA MET A 1 -17.65 -4.29 18.98
C MET A 1 -16.36 -4.98 19.34
N GLU A 2 -16.38 -6.31 19.43
CA GLU A 2 -15.21 -7.05 19.89
C GLU A 2 -14.16 -7.16 18.78
N SER A 3 -12.89 -7.31 19.16
CA SER A 3 -11.79 -7.44 18.19
C SER A 3 -12.00 -8.63 17.25
N LYS A 4 -12.56 -9.74 17.76
CA LYS A 4 -12.90 -10.93 16.98
C LYS A 4 -13.91 -10.63 15.86
N ASP A 5 -14.98 -9.91 16.18
CA ASP A 5 -16.01 -9.53 15.19
C ASP A 5 -15.41 -8.67 14.07
N ILE A 6 -14.47 -7.79 14.44
CA ILE A 6 -13.77 -6.93 13.49
C ILE A 6 -12.89 -7.78 12.58
N PHE A 7 -12.11 -8.70 13.14
CA PHE A 7 -11.26 -9.60 12.36
C PHE A 7 -12.06 -10.44 11.37
N GLU A 8 -13.17 -11.05 11.83
CA GLU A 8 -14.08 -11.82 10.98
C GLU A 8 -14.63 -10.96 9.84
N LYS A 9 -15.16 -9.76 10.15
CA LYS A 9 -15.66 -8.83 9.12
C LYS A 9 -14.59 -8.43 8.10
N LEU A 10 -13.36 -8.13 8.55
CA LEU A 10 -12.28 -7.74 7.66
C LEU A 10 -11.87 -8.86 6.72
N THR A 11 -11.91 -10.11 7.18
CA THR A 11 -11.42 -11.29 6.43
C THR A 11 -12.50 -11.95 5.58
N SER A 12 -13.78 -11.82 5.93
CA SER A 12 -14.89 -12.44 5.21
C SER A 12 -15.59 -11.51 4.20
N SER A 13 -15.36 -10.20 4.27
CA SER A 13 -15.99 -9.24 3.37
C SER A 13 -15.26 -9.16 2.03
N GLU A 14 -16.00 -8.86 0.96
CA GLU A 14 -15.39 -8.57 -0.33
C GLU A 14 -14.61 -7.24 -0.27
N PRO A 15 -13.36 -7.21 -0.80
CA PRO A 15 -12.56 -5.99 -0.81
C PRO A 15 -13.16 -4.93 -1.72
N LYS A 16 -13.30 -3.72 -1.19
CA LYS A 16 -13.73 -2.53 -1.92
C LYS A 16 -12.56 -1.86 -2.63
N LEU A 17 -12.89 -1.02 -3.60
CA LEU A 17 -11.93 -0.14 -4.27
C LEU A 17 -11.35 0.88 -3.29
N LEU A 18 -10.10 1.28 -3.53
CA LEU A 18 -9.39 2.28 -2.72
C LEU A 18 -9.83 3.72 -3.03
N THR A 19 -10.69 3.92 -4.03
CA THR A 19 -11.29 5.21 -4.41
C THR A 19 -12.64 5.42 -3.74
N GLY A 20 -12.95 6.64 -3.30
CA GLY A 20 -14.26 6.97 -2.72
C GLY A 20 -14.49 6.45 -1.31
N LEU A 21 -13.42 6.12 -0.57
CA LEU A 21 -13.51 5.73 0.82
C LEU A 21 -14.05 6.88 1.70
N PRO A 22 -14.75 6.58 2.80
CA PRO A 22 -15.29 7.59 3.70
C PRO A 22 -14.19 8.28 4.53
N ASP A 23 -14.55 9.43 5.11
CA ASP A 23 -13.72 10.15 6.08
C ASP A 23 -13.85 9.62 7.51
N SER A 24 -14.65 8.57 7.71
CA SER A 24 -14.81 7.87 8.98
C SER A 24 -13.52 7.16 9.43
N PHE A 25 -13.55 6.67 10.67
CA PHE A 25 -12.42 6.09 11.38
C PHE A 25 -12.71 4.64 11.76
N GLY A 26 -11.65 3.85 11.95
CA GLY A 26 -11.73 2.48 12.42
C GLY A 26 -10.54 1.62 12.01
N ILE A 27 -10.82 0.34 11.77
CA ILE A 27 -9.81 -0.69 11.43
C ILE A 27 -10.01 -1.13 9.97
N TYR A 28 -8.92 -1.39 9.25
CA TYR A 28 -8.95 -1.84 7.86
C TYR A 28 -7.92 -2.93 7.59
N ALA A 29 -8.14 -3.68 6.51
CA ALA A 29 -7.17 -4.60 5.93
C ALA A 29 -6.91 -4.22 4.46
N LEU A 30 -5.63 -4.19 4.06
CA LEU A 30 -5.21 -3.94 2.68
C LEU A 30 -5.01 -5.26 1.94
N TRP A 31 -5.62 -5.33 0.76
CA TRP A 31 -5.62 -6.48 -0.12
C TRP A 31 -4.70 -6.23 -1.30
N ASP A 32 -3.88 -7.21 -1.66
CA ASP A 32 -3.02 -7.14 -2.82
C ASP A 32 -3.76 -7.50 -4.12
N HIS A 33 -3.01 -7.53 -5.23
CA HIS A 33 -3.54 -7.86 -6.56
C HIS A 33 -4.01 -9.32 -6.69
N GLU A 34 -3.54 -10.22 -5.82
CA GLU A 34 -3.94 -11.64 -5.75
C GLU A 34 -5.13 -11.85 -4.80
N LYS A 35 -5.76 -10.77 -4.35
CA LYS A 35 -6.87 -10.78 -3.39
C LYS A 35 -6.49 -11.47 -2.09
N GLN A 36 -5.29 -11.20 -1.60
CA GLN A 36 -4.84 -11.62 -0.28
C GLN A 36 -4.67 -10.40 0.63
N ILE A 37 -5.11 -10.51 1.88
CA ILE A 37 -4.76 -9.52 2.90
C ILE A 37 -3.26 -9.59 3.14
N ARG A 38 -2.60 -8.44 3.24
CA ARG A 38 -1.16 -8.32 3.54
C ARG A 38 -0.83 -7.39 4.69
N TYR A 39 -1.79 -6.55 5.08
CA TYR A 39 -1.65 -5.61 6.18
C TYR A 39 -2.98 -5.33 6.84
N ILE A 40 -2.97 -5.25 8.17
CA ILE A 40 -4.09 -4.78 8.98
C ILE A 40 -3.63 -3.51 9.69
N GLY A 41 -4.44 -2.45 9.63
CA GLY A 41 -4.11 -1.16 10.22
C GLY A 41 -5.32 -0.44 10.79
N CYS A 42 -5.08 0.65 11.52
CA CYS A 42 -6.11 1.58 11.95
C CYS A 42 -5.94 2.98 11.34
N THR A 43 -6.97 3.82 11.49
CA THR A 43 -6.91 5.27 11.28
C THR A 43 -6.38 5.94 12.56
N PRO A 44 -5.09 6.35 12.64
CA PRO A 44 -4.42 6.56 13.92
C PRO A 44 -4.61 7.96 14.52
N LYS A 45 -5.31 8.87 13.84
CA LYS A 45 -5.57 10.24 14.31
C LYS A 45 -6.72 10.90 13.56
N ALA A 46 -7.25 11.97 14.14
CA ALA A 46 -8.41 12.72 13.64
C ALA A 46 -8.27 13.26 12.21
N THR A 47 -7.04 13.44 11.73
CA THR A 47 -6.76 13.94 10.37
C THR A 47 -6.53 12.84 9.34
N GLU A 48 -6.66 11.56 9.73
CA GLU A 48 -6.35 10.41 8.88
C GLU A 48 -7.45 9.34 8.91
N GLY A 49 -8.68 9.71 8.52
CA GLY A 49 -9.76 8.75 8.21
C GLY A 49 -9.43 7.82 7.04
N PHE A 50 -10.31 6.87 6.69
CA PHE A 50 -10.02 5.84 5.68
C PHE A 50 -9.59 6.42 4.32
N ARG A 51 -10.27 7.47 3.84
CA ARG A 51 -9.90 8.17 2.60
C ARG A 51 -8.45 8.65 2.61
N ILE A 52 -8.04 9.31 3.68
CA ILE A 52 -6.70 9.90 3.78
C ILE A 52 -5.67 8.80 4.05
N ARG A 53 -5.95 7.89 4.99
CA ARG A 53 -5.00 6.87 5.40
C ARG A 53 -4.85 5.79 4.34
N ALA A 54 -5.92 5.04 4.06
CA ALA A 54 -5.90 3.93 3.13
C ALA A 54 -5.94 4.39 1.67
N GLY A 55 -6.87 5.28 1.32
CA GLY A 55 -7.08 5.71 -0.07
C GLY A 55 -5.96 6.59 -0.64
N ASN A 56 -5.34 7.43 0.19
CA ASN A 56 -4.27 8.34 -0.24
C ASN A 56 -2.89 7.86 0.22
N LYS A 57 -2.62 7.81 1.52
CA LYS A 57 -1.26 7.58 2.03
C LYS A 57 -0.70 6.23 1.64
N HIS A 58 -1.46 5.15 1.82
CA HIS A 58 -0.99 3.82 1.40
C HIS A 58 -0.80 3.72 -0.12
N VAL A 59 -1.58 4.45 -0.93
CA VAL A 59 -1.55 4.36 -2.41
C VAL A 59 -0.48 5.27 -3.04
N THR A 60 -0.43 6.54 -2.66
CA THR A 60 0.38 7.59 -3.32
C THR A 60 1.53 8.12 -2.47
N GLY A 61 1.61 7.66 -1.21
CA GLY A 61 2.61 8.15 -0.26
C GLY A 61 4.05 7.75 -0.65
N SER A 62 5.01 8.43 -0.03
CA SER A 62 6.43 8.12 -0.19
C SER A 62 6.78 6.73 0.33
N GLU A 63 7.71 6.10 -0.35
CA GLU A 63 8.31 4.80 -0.09
C GLU A 63 9.18 4.87 1.19
N GLY A 64 9.30 3.78 1.95
CA GLY A 64 10.10 3.75 3.18
C GLY A 64 9.46 4.45 4.39
N ARG A 65 8.13 4.57 4.38
CA ARG A 65 7.27 5.00 5.52
C ARG A 65 6.19 3.94 5.76
N SER A 66 5.20 4.24 6.60
CA SER A 66 4.05 3.35 6.84
C SER A 66 3.08 3.23 5.65
N HIS A 67 3.50 3.52 4.41
CA HIS A 67 2.69 3.56 3.18
C HIS A 67 2.75 2.21 2.41
N LYS A 68 2.12 1.19 2.99
CA LYS A 68 2.27 -0.22 2.59
C LYS A 68 2.10 -0.53 1.10
N LEU A 69 1.01 -0.14 0.45
CA LEU A 69 0.80 -0.48 -0.97
C LEU A 69 1.86 0.18 -1.88
N SER A 70 2.13 1.47 -1.67
CA SER A 70 3.15 2.21 -2.42
C SER A 70 4.54 1.58 -2.26
N GLN A 71 4.90 1.16 -1.05
CA GLN A 71 6.17 0.47 -0.81
C GLN A 71 6.19 -0.95 -1.40
N ALA A 72 5.11 -1.72 -1.26
CA ALA A 72 5.02 -3.09 -1.75
C ALA A 72 5.21 -3.19 -3.26
N TYR A 73 4.66 -2.24 -4.02
CA TYR A 73 4.74 -2.21 -5.48
C TYR A 73 5.79 -1.24 -6.03
N CYS A 74 6.70 -0.74 -5.20
CA CYS A 74 7.85 0.03 -5.67
C CYS A 74 8.95 -0.92 -6.17
N THR A 75 8.69 -1.57 -7.30
CA THR A 75 9.51 -2.64 -7.87
C THR A 75 9.46 -2.59 -9.40
N GLY A 76 10.50 -3.07 -10.07
CA GLY A 76 10.58 -3.14 -11.54
C GLY A 76 10.28 -1.80 -12.22
N ARG A 77 9.39 -1.82 -13.20
CA ARG A 77 8.89 -0.66 -13.97
C ARG A 77 8.15 0.39 -13.13
N MET A 78 7.63 0.00 -11.98
CA MET A 78 6.91 0.87 -11.04
C MET A 78 7.82 1.45 -9.95
N TRP A 79 9.11 1.10 -9.97
CA TRP A 79 10.08 1.55 -9.01
C TRP A 79 10.40 3.03 -9.16
N ARG A 80 10.77 3.64 -8.04
CA ARG A 80 11.34 4.98 -7.93
C ARG A 80 12.36 4.95 -6.80
N TYR A 81 13.45 5.70 -6.94
CA TYR A 81 14.49 5.77 -5.93
C TYR A 81 13.97 6.34 -4.61
N CYS A 82 14.30 5.64 -3.54
CA CYS A 82 14.11 6.02 -2.17
C CYS A 82 15.44 5.82 -1.43
N LYS A 83 16.08 6.92 -1.01
CA LYS A 83 17.33 6.93 -0.24
C LYS A 83 17.37 5.97 0.96
N LYS A 84 16.21 5.62 1.54
CA LYS A 84 16.12 4.71 2.69
C LYS A 84 16.12 3.23 2.31
N LEU A 85 15.79 2.90 1.06
CA LEU A 85 15.54 1.53 0.61
C LEU A 85 16.51 1.10 -0.50
N ASP A 86 17.04 2.05 -1.26
CA ASP A 86 17.80 1.79 -2.47
C ASP A 86 19.25 2.29 -2.34
N PRO A 87 20.21 1.66 -3.05
CA PRO A 87 21.59 2.11 -3.10
C PRO A 87 21.72 3.47 -3.78
N GLU A 88 22.70 4.26 -3.33
CA GLU A 88 22.93 5.62 -3.83
C GLU A 88 23.28 5.64 -5.32
N SER A 89 23.88 4.58 -5.86
CA SER A 89 24.18 4.45 -7.30
C SER A 89 22.93 4.61 -8.17
N ALA A 90 21.80 4.06 -7.73
CA ALA A 90 20.52 4.14 -8.43
C ALA A 90 19.98 5.58 -8.53
N SER A 91 20.43 6.48 -7.64
CA SER A 91 20.00 7.89 -7.65
C SER A 91 20.62 8.68 -8.80
N ASN A 92 21.81 8.30 -9.26
CA ASN A 92 22.54 9.07 -10.27
C ASN A 92 21.91 8.91 -11.65
N ASP A 93 21.33 7.74 -11.92
CA ASP A 93 20.77 7.40 -13.21
C ASP A 93 19.26 7.68 -13.31
N GLN A 94 18.62 8.02 -12.18
CA GLN A 94 17.18 8.28 -12.16
C GLN A 94 16.82 9.68 -12.64
N SER A 95 16.04 9.73 -13.73
CA SER A 95 15.31 10.94 -14.16
C SER A 95 14.13 11.24 -13.24
N SER A 96 13.93 12.52 -12.90
CA SER A 96 12.81 12.99 -12.07
C SER A 96 11.45 12.85 -12.76
N GLU A 97 11.43 12.97 -14.08
CA GLU A 97 10.23 12.77 -14.91
C GLU A 97 9.84 11.30 -14.93
N ASP A 98 10.79 10.40 -15.23
CA ASP A 98 10.55 8.96 -15.24
C ASP A 98 10.12 8.44 -13.86
N ALA A 99 10.74 8.94 -12.80
CA ALA A 99 10.34 8.66 -11.42
C ALA A 99 8.89 9.09 -11.12
N THR A 100 8.43 10.19 -11.72
CA THR A 100 7.05 10.68 -11.59
C THR A 100 6.08 9.78 -12.35
N LEU A 101 6.45 9.37 -13.56
CA LEU A 101 5.64 8.46 -14.39
C LEU A 101 5.56 7.05 -13.81
N ALA A 102 6.66 6.50 -13.27
CA ALA A 102 6.65 5.22 -12.56
C ALA A 102 5.73 5.24 -11.33
N LYS A 103 5.75 6.34 -10.56
CA LYS A 103 4.81 6.55 -9.46
C LYS A 103 3.36 6.62 -9.93
N ARG A 104 3.09 7.25 -11.09
CA ARG A 104 1.76 7.29 -11.69
C ARG A 104 1.31 5.88 -12.10
N LEU A 105 2.17 5.12 -12.78
CA LEU A 105 1.91 3.72 -13.16
C LEU A 105 1.57 2.87 -11.92
N ARG A 106 2.37 2.96 -10.86
CA ARG A 106 2.13 2.27 -9.59
C ARG A 106 0.81 2.66 -8.93
N THR A 107 0.47 3.95 -8.96
CA THR A 107 -0.79 4.45 -8.41
C THR A 107 -1.98 3.88 -9.16
N LEU A 108 -1.90 3.83 -10.49
CA LEU A 108 -2.92 3.20 -11.34
C LEU A 108 -3.04 1.70 -11.04
N PHE A 109 -1.92 0.99 -10.94
CA PHE A 109 -1.87 -0.43 -10.61
C PHE A 109 -2.58 -0.72 -9.28
N ILE A 110 -2.19 0.00 -8.22
CA ILE A 110 -2.77 -0.18 -6.89
C ILE A 110 -4.27 0.09 -6.92
N ARG A 111 -4.72 1.17 -7.58
CA ARG A 111 -6.15 1.51 -7.64
C ARG A 111 -6.98 0.49 -8.43
N LYS A 112 -6.40 -0.14 -9.44
CA LYS A 112 -7.09 -1.09 -10.31
C LYS A 112 -7.17 -2.49 -9.70
N TYR A 113 -6.06 -2.97 -9.11
CA TYR A 113 -5.94 -4.39 -8.75
C TYR A 113 -6.00 -4.66 -7.25
N CYS A 114 -5.60 -3.70 -6.42
CA CYS A 114 -5.61 -3.84 -4.95
C CYS A 114 -6.94 -3.38 -4.35
N GLY A 115 -7.16 -3.67 -3.08
CA GLY A 115 -8.41 -3.34 -2.41
C GLY A 115 -8.28 -3.14 -0.91
N ILE A 116 -9.43 -2.92 -0.28
CA ILE A 116 -9.55 -2.68 1.15
C ILE A 116 -10.84 -3.28 1.69
N THR A 117 -10.77 -3.92 2.85
CA THR A 117 -11.93 -4.09 3.74
C THR A 117 -11.75 -3.18 4.94
N PHE A 118 -12.84 -2.65 5.47
CA PHE A 118 -12.79 -1.77 6.63
C PHE A 118 -14.04 -1.90 7.51
N VAL A 119 -13.86 -1.63 8.80
CA VAL A 119 -14.90 -1.60 9.80
C VAL A 119 -14.85 -0.23 10.48
N GLU A 120 -15.93 0.53 10.35
CA GLU A 120 -16.09 1.81 11.04
C GLU A 120 -16.31 1.57 12.53
N ILE A 121 -15.61 2.35 13.35
CA ILE A 121 -15.71 2.29 14.81
C ILE A 121 -16.21 3.65 15.29
N PRO A 122 -17.42 3.79 15.83
CA PRO A 122 -17.93 5.07 16.29
C PRO A 122 -17.08 5.68 17.42
N GLU A 123 -16.91 7.01 17.43
CA GLU A 123 -16.15 7.73 18.46
C GLU A 123 -16.87 7.80 19.83
N ASN A 124 -18.17 7.48 19.85
CA ASN A 124 -19.15 7.50 20.95
C ASN A 124 -18.59 7.52 22.39
N GLY A 125 -18.04 8.66 22.81
CA GLY A 125 -17.61 8.91 24.19
C GLY A 125 -16.38 8.14 24.66
N VAL A 126 -15.57 7.57 23.76
CA VAL A 126 -14.33 6.86 24.12
C VAL A 126 -13.23 7.88 24.43
N PRO A 127 -12.75 8.01 25.68
CA PRO A 127 -11.60 8.85 25.98
C PRO A 127 -10.37 8.30 25.25
N ASN A 128 -9.57 9.18 24.64
CA ASN A 128 -8.41 8.78 23.84
C ASN A 128 -8.73 7.80 22.70
N TYR A 129 -9.81 8.07 21.96
CA TYR A 129 -10.33 7.24 20.86
C TYR A 129 -9.25 6.68 19.91
N PHE A 130 -8.24 7.46 19.52
CA PHE A 130 -7.19 6.97 18.61
C PHE A 130 -6.19 5.99 19.26
N ASN A 131 -5.94 6.12 20.57
CA ASN A 131 -5.17 5.12 21.32
C ASN A 131 -5.98 3.83 21.48
N TYR A 132 -7.31 3.95 21.63
CA TYR A 132 -8.21 2.82 21.61
C TYR A 132 -8.16 2.08 20.26
N LEU A 133 -8.21 2.79 19.13
CA LEU A 133 -8.05 2.17 17.81
C LEU A 133 -6.70 1.46 17.63
N THR A 134 -5.62 2.02 18.17
CA THR A 134 -4.28 1.39 18.12
C THR A 134 -4.21 0.12 18.97
N SER A 135 -4.86 0.13 20.14
CA SER A 135 -5.00 -1.07 20.98
C SER A 135 -5.84 -2.14 20.28
N LEU A 136 -6.89 -1.73 19.58
CA LEU A 136 -7.78 -2.61 18.84
C LEU A 136 -7.09 -3.23 17.62
N GLU A 137 -6.33 -2.44 16.86
CA GLU A 137 -5.45 -2.92 15.78
C GLU A 137 -4.52 -4.03 16.28
N SER A 138 -3.89 -3.83 17.43
CA SER A 138 -2.95 -4.82 18.00
C SER A 138 -3.66 -6.14 18.35
N GLN A 139 -4.87 -6.08 18.91
CA GLN A 139 -5.68 -7.28 19.16
C GLN A 139 -6.06 -7.99 17.88
N VAL A 140 -6.49 -7.25 16.85
CA VAL A 140 -6.86 -7.82 15.54
C VAL A 140 -5.65 -8.46 14.85
N GLN A 141 -4.48 -7.81 14.87
CA GLN A 141 -3.23 -8.36 14.34
C GLN A 141 -2.80 -9.64 15.06
N ASN A 142 -3.03 -9.76 16.37
CA ASN A 142 -2.68 -10.98 17.12
C ASN A 142 -3.50 -12.21 16.71
N MET A 143 -4.68 -12.03 16.11
CA MET A 143 -5.48 -13.13 15.55
C MET A 143 -5.12 -13.46 14.11
N ALA A 144 -4.48 -12.52 13.39
CA ALA A 144 -4.17 -12.67 11.98
C ALA A 144 -2.92 -13.55 11.77
N PRO A 145 -2.96 -14.51 10.82
CA PRO A 145 -1.78 -15.28 10.47
C PRO A 145 -0.69 -14.39 9.86
N ALA A 146 0.56 -14.86 9.89
CA ALA A 146 1.71 -14.11 9.38
C ALA A 146 1.56 -13.67 7.91
N SER A 147 0.88 -14.47 7.08
CA SER A 147 0.60 -14.13 5.68
C SER A 147 -0.26 -12.86 5.51
N MET A 148 -1.18 -12.60 6.44
CA MET A 148 -2.01 -11.39 6.47
C MET A 148 -1.30 -10.17 7.04
N ARG A 149 -0.09 -10.38 7.57
CA ARG A 149 0.76 -9.40 8.24
C ARG A 149 2.10 -9.22 7.52
N ALA A 150 2.20 -9.74 6.30
CA ALA A 150 3.44 -9.78 5.53
C ALA A 150 4.05 -8.40 5.28
N TRP A 151 3.23 -7.33 5.31
CA TRP A 151 3.70 -5.95 5.14
C TRP A 151 3.82 -5.18 6.46
N GLU A 152 3.84 -5.85 7.61
CA GLU A 152 4.13 -5.18 8.89
C GLU A 152 5.57 -4.66 8.98
N GLY A 153 5.79 -3.69 9.86
CA GLY A 153 7.10 -3.04 10.01
C GLY A 153 7.48 -2.12 8.84
N LEU A 154 8.71 -1.59 8.87
CA LEU A 154 9.21 -0.65 7.85
C LEU A 154 10.00 -1.33 6.73
N GLY A 155 10.55 -2.53 6.97
CA GLY A 155 11.49 -3.21 6.08
C GLY A 155 10.96 -4.49 5.44
N PHE A 156 9.65 -4.58 5.20
CA PHE A 156 9.11 -5.76 4.52
C PHE A 156 9.59 -5.80 3.07
N LYS A 157 9.81 -7.02 2.56
CA LYS A 157 10.28 -7.23 1.19
C LYS A 157 9.22 -6.75 0.19
N PRO A 158 9.57 -5.90 -0.79
CA PRO A 158 8.67 -5.54 -1.87
C PRO A 158 8.17 -6.78 -2.62
N CYS A 159 7.01 -6.65 -3.25
CA CYS A 159 6.49 -7.68 -4.13
C CYS A 159 7.41 -7.85 -5.36
N SER A 160 7.40 -9.03 -5.96
CA SER A 160 7.85 -9.16 -7.34
C SER A 160 6.89 -8.38 -8.24
N GLU A 161 7.38 -7.79 -9.32
CA GLU A 161 6.52 -7.07 -10.25
C GLU A 161 5.49 -8.04 -10.87
N PRO A 162 4.18 -7.74 -10.80
CA PRO A 162 3.16 -8.52 -11.50
C PRO A 162 3.15 -8.18 -13.00
N SER A 163 4.18 -8.61 -13.73
CA SER A 163 4.51 -8.07 -15.07
C SER A 163 3.34 -8.15 -16.06
N ILE A 164 2.57 -9.23 -16.10
CA ILE A 164 1.40 -9.37 -16.99
C ILE A 164 0.36 -8.25 -16.75
N LEU A 165 0.09 -7.93 -15.47
CA LEU A 165 -0.89 -6.90 -15.12
C LEU A 165 -0.33 -5.48 -15.37
N VAL A 166 0.99 -5.33 -15.27
CA VAL A 166 1.69 -4.08 -15.62
C VAL A 166 1.68 -3.87 -17.13
N ASP A 167 1.91 -4.92 -17.92
CA ASP A 167 1.85 -4.88 -19.40
C ASP A 167 0.48 -4.38 -19.85
N GLN A 168 -0.60 -5.02 -19.35
CA GLN A 168 -1.97 -4.59 -19.63
C GLN A 168 -2.24 -3.13 -19.26
N LEU A 169 -1.64 -2.66 -18.16
CA LEU A 169 -1.83 -1.29 -17.70
C LEU A 169 -1.06 -0.28 -18.56
N ILE A 170 0.10 -0.66 -19.09
CA ILE A 170 0.88 0.13 -20.05
C ILE A 170 0.17 0.17 -21.40
N ASP A 171 -0.42 -0.94 -21.86
CA ASP A 171 -1.23 -0.96 -23.09
C ASP A 171 -2.42 0.02 -23.02
N GLU A 172 -3.03 0.15 -21.84
CA GLU A 172 -4.09 1.13 -21.56
C GLU A 172 -3.58 2.57 -21.39
N ASN A 173 -2.27 2.76 -21.13
CA ASN A 173 -1.63 4.04 -20.85
C ASN A 173 -0.27 4.13 -21.58
N PRO A 174 -0.27 4.14 -22.93
CA PRO A 174 0.95 4.00 -23.73
C PRO A 174 1.95 5.14 -23.52
N ASP A 175 1.49 6.30 -23.01
CA ASP A 175 2.35 7.41 -22.60
C ASP A 175 3.33 7.05 -21.47
N LEU A 176 3.11 5.94 -20.76
CA LEU A 176 3.97 5.48 -19.67
C LEU A 176 5.09 4.52 -20.13
N GLN A 177 5.02 3.97 -21.35
CA GLN A 177 5.85 2.85 -21.77
C GLN A 177 7.36 3.14 -21.69
N SER A 178 7.82 4.19 -22.38
CA SER A 178 9.26 4.46 -22.47
C SER A 178 9.88 4.80 -21.11
N ALA A 179 9.13 5.45 -20.22
CA ALA A 179 9.57 5.74 -18.86
C ALA A 179 9.65 4.47 -18.01
N ALA A 180 8.67 3.58 -18.15
CA ALA A 180 8.67 2.29 -17.47
C ALA A 180 9.87 1.41 -17.87
N GLU A 181 10.19 1.34 -19.17
CA GLU A 181 11.33 0.58 -19.70
C GLU A 181 12.66 1.08 -19.11
N ARG A 182 12.90 2.40 -19.14
CA ARG A 182 14.12 2.99 -18.52
C ARG A 182 14.20 2.75 -17.01
N GLN A 183 13.08 2.85 -16.29
CA GLN A 183 13.07 2.57 -14.85
C GLN A 183 13.36 1.10 -14.54
N GLN A 184 12.94 0.19 -15.41
CA GLN A 184 13.24 -1.23 -15.29
C GLN A 184 14.73 -1.54 -15.48
N GLU A 185 15.39 -0.86 -16.41
CA GLU A 185 16.83 -0.98 -16.64
C GLU A 185 17.60 -0.56 -15.39
N ILE A 186 17.32 0.64 -14.85
CA ILE A 186 17.95 1.15 -13.63
C ILE A 186 17.67 0.22 -12.45
N TYR A 187 16.43 -0.24 -12.29
CA TYR A 187 16.07 -1.17 -11.21
C TYR A 187 16.85 -2.49 -11.32
N ASN A 188 16.99 -3.05 -12.52
CA ASN A 188 17.73 -4.31 -12.71
C ASN A 188 19.22 -4.14 -12.46
N GLU A 189 19.81 -3.02 -12.90
CA GLU A 189 21.23 -2.75 -12.75
C GLU A 189 21.60 -2.51 -11.28
N HIS A 190 20.83 -1.67 -10.58
CA HIS A 190 21.23 -1.16 -9.27
C HIS A 190 20.52 -1.79 -8.08
N VAL A 191 19.29 -2.28 -8.24
CA VAL A 191 18.42 -2.64 -7.11
C VAL A 191 18.14 -4.14 -7.03
N ARG A 192 17.86 -4.79 -8.17
CA ARG A 192 17.49 -6.21 -8.21
C ARG A 192 18.61 -7.14 -7.73
N ASN A 193 19.85 -6.74 -7.97
CA ASN A 193 21.07 -7.53 -7.69
C ASN A 193 21.84 -7.03 -6.46
N ALA A 194 21.33 -6.02 -5.75
CA ALA A 194 21.91 -5.48 -4.52
C ALA A 194 21.43 -6.25 -3.28
#